data_AF-A0A169ND38-F1
#
_entry.id   AF-A0A169ND38-F1
#
_cell.length_a   1.000
_cell.length_b   1.000
_cell.length_c   1.000
_cell.angle_alpha   90.00
_cell.angle_beta   90.00
_cell.angle_gamma   90.00
#
_symmetry.space_group_name_H-M   'P 1'
#
loop_
_entity.id
_entity.type
_entity.pdbx_description
1 polymer ?
#
loop_
_entity_poly.entity_id
_entity_poly.type
_entity_poly.pdbx_seq_one_letter_code
_entity_poly.pdbx_strand_id
1 'polypeptide(L)' 'MATVLESTDGKARRLAELREFLMSRRARVSPAEAGLPDGGARRRTPGLRREEVAVLAGVGASWYQWL' A
#
# COMPACT_ATOMS: atom_id res chain seq x y z
N MET A 1 -25.28 -12.74 -28.00
CA MET A 1 -24.34 -13.26 -26.98
C MET A 1 -22.97 -12.60 -27.14
N ALA A 2 -22.77 -11.39 -26.58
CA ALA A 2 -21.44 -10.75 -26.47
C ALA A 2 -21.53 -9.57 -25.46
N THR A 3 -21.32 -9.81 -24.16
CA THR A 3 -21.32 -8.72 -23.15
C THR A 3 -20.45 -9.03 -21.91
N VAL A 4 -19.28 -9.67 -22.07
CA VAL A 4 -18.42 -9.99 -20.90
C VAL A 4 -16.96 -9.50 -21.02
N LEU A 5 -16.54 -8.91 -22.14
CA LEU A 5 -15.13 -8.53 -22.32
C LEU A 5 -14.75 -7.11 -21.87
N GLU A 6 -15.70 -6.20 -21.61
CA GLU A 6 -15.37 -4.81 -21.18
C GLU A 6 -15.12 -4.63 -19.67
N SER A 7 -15.49 -5.59 -18.83
CA SER A 7 -15.47 -5.39 -17.36
C SER A 7 -14.09 -5.51 -16.72
N THR A 8 -13.11 -6.12 -17.39
CA THR A 8 -11.77 -6.36 -16.84
C THR A 8 -10.86 -5.14 -16.97
N ASP A 9 -10.95 -4.37 -18.06
CA ASP A 9 -10.08 -3.22 -18.30
C ASP A 9 -10.40 -2.05 -17.36
N GLY A 10 -11.70 -1.76 -17.16
CA GLY A 10 -12.13 -0.75 -16.19
C GLY A 10 -11.74 -1.12 -14.75
N LYS A 11 -11.82 -2.40 -14.40
CA LYS A 11 -11.37 -2.91 -13.11
C LYS A 11 -9.85 -2.78 -12.95
N ALA A 12 -9.07 -3.16 -13.96
CA ALA A 12 -7.62 -3.06 -13.95
C ALA A 12 -7.16 -1.61 -13.77
N ARG A 13 -7.78 -0.66 -14.50
CA ARG A 13 -7.48 0.76 -14.37
C ARG A 13 -7.80 1.31 -12.99
N ARG A 14 -8.98 1.00 -12.44
CA ARG A 14 -9.37 1.43 -11.08
C ARG A 14 -8.42 0.88 -10.01
N LEU A 15 -7.96 -0.36 -10.17
CA LEU A 15 -6.97 -0.96 -9.27
C LEU A 15 -5.60 -0.28 -9.39
N ALA A 16 -5.18 0.11 -10.60
CA ALA A 16 -3.95 0.87 -10.81
C ALA A 16 -4.02 2.26 -10.15
N GLU A 17 -5.12 3.00 -10.36
CA GLU A 17 -5.34 4.32 -9.74
C GLU A 17 -5.39 4.22 -8.21
N LEU A 18 -6.06 3.20 -7.66
CA LEU A 18 -6.09 2.94 -6.22
C LEU A 18 -4.69 2.62 -5.68
N ARG A 19 -3.92 1.80 -6.41
CA ARG A 19 -2.54 1.46 -6.03
C ARG A 19 -1.66 2.71 -5.97
N GLU A 20 -1.73 3.57 -6.97
CA GLU A 20 -0.99 4.84 -7.01
C GLU A 20 -1.39 5.77 -5.87
N PHE A 21 -2.70 5.90 -5.62
CA PHE A 21 -3.22 6.70 -4.51
C PHE A 21 -2.68 6.22 -3.16
N LEU A 22 -2.75 4.91 -2.89
CA LEU A 22 -2.25 4.33 -1.64
C LEU A 22 -0.74 4.50 -1.51
N MET A 23 0.03 4.32 -2.59
CA MET A 23 1.47 4.57 -2.58
C MET A 23 1.80 6.02 -2.25
N SER A 24 1.10 6.98 -2.87
CA SER A 24 1.28 8.41 -2.63
C SER A 24 0.98 8.79 -1.18
N ARG A 25 -0.15 8.31 -0.64
CA ARG A 25 -0.53 8.56 0.76
C ARG A 25 0.49 7.98 1.73
N ARG A 26 0.95 6.75 1.49
CA ARG A 26 1.92 6.08 2.35
C ARG A 26 3.30 6.77 2.34
N ALA A 27 3.73 7.28 1.19
CA ALA A 27 5.00 7.97 1.06
C ALA A 27 5.05 9.32 1.81
N ARG A 28 3.87 9.92 2.06
CA ARG A 28 3.74 11.21 2.76
C ARG A 28 3.67 11.11 4.27
N VAL A 29 3.33 9.94 4.80
CA VAL A 29 3.21 9.72 6.25
C VAL A 29 4.52 9.13 6.75
N SER A 30 5.16 9.79 7.71
CA SER A 30 6.31 9.24 8.41
C SER A 30 5.89 8.20 9.47
N PRO A 31 6.77 7.25 9.82
CA PRO A 31 6.52 6.33 10.91
C PRO A 31 6.21 7.06 12.22
N ALA A 32 6.99 8.08 12.57
CA ALA A 32 6.76 8.92 13.75
C ALA A 32 5.34 9.53 13.79
N GLU A 33 4.85 10.09 12.67
CA GLU A 33 3.49 10.63 12.58
C GLU A 33 2.41 9.56 12.76
N ALA A 34 2.71 8.29 12.46
CA ALA A 34 1.81 7.16 12.66
C ALA A 34 1.98 6.47 14.03
N GLY A 35 2.82 7.01 14.93
CA GLY A 35 3.10 6.42 16.24
C GLY A 35 4.01 5.19 16.19
N LEU A 36 4.75 5.01 15.09
CA LEU A 36 5.73 3.94 14.92
C LEU A 36 7.16 4.47 15.12
N PRO A 37 8.08 3.62 15.63
CA PRO A 37 9.48 3.98 15.69
C PRO A 37 10.07 4.13 14.28
N ASP A 38 10.91 5.15 14.06
CA ASP A 38 11.46 5.46 12.72
C ASP A 38 12.36 4.35 12.12
N GLY A 39 12.71 3.32 12.90
CA GLY A 39 13.39 2.12 12.43
C GLY A 39 14.91 2.29 12.21
N GLY A 40 15.51 3.34 12.78
CA GLY A 40 16.95 3.57 12.80
C GLY A 40 17.55 4.17 11.51
N ALA A 41 18.84 4.50 11.58
CA ALA A 41 19.58 5.39 10.66
C ALA A 41 19.69 4.97 9.17
N ARG A 42 19.06 3.86 8.74
CA ARG A 42 19.22 3.32 7.37
C ARG A 42 17.88 2.98 6.69
N ARG A 43 16.90 3.89 6.81
CA ARG A 43 15.65 3.81 6.05
C ARG A 43 15.90 4.22 4.59
N ARG A 44 15.57 3.31 3.65
CA ARG A 44 15.65 3.54 2.19
C ARG A 44 14.32 3.95 1.56
N THR A 45 13.21 3.77 2.27
CA THR A 45 11.86 4.04 1.78
C THR A 45 11.37 5.38 2.32
N PRO A 46 10.96 6.34 1.47
CA PRO A 46 10.30 7.55 1.94
C PRO A 46 8.92 7.17 2.50
N GLY A 47 8.68 7.47 3.78
CA GLY A 47 7.43 7.20 4.48
C GLY A 47 7.29 5.79 5.08
N LEU A 48 6.05 5.34 5.23
CA LEU A 48 5.74 4.04 5.85
C LEU A 48 6.13 2.87 4.94
N ARG A 49 6.71 1.85 5.55
CA ARG A 49 6.97 0.55 4.96
C ARG A 49 5.68 -0.25 4.87
N ARG A 50 5.80 -1.31 4.07
CA ARG A 50 4.78 -2.32 3.87
C ARG A 50 4.41 -3.00 5.20
N GLU A 51 5.41 -3.45 5.97
CA GLU A 51 5.17 -4.04 7.30
C GLU A 51 4.52 -3.06 8.29
N GLU A 52 4.89 -1.78 8.24
CA GLU A 52 4.38 -0.74 9.14
C GLU A 52 2.90 -0.48 8.91
N VAL A 53 2.47 -0.48 7.65
CA VAL A 53 1.04 -0.40 7.32
C VAL A 53 0.28 -1.64 7.78
N ALA A 54 0.88 -2.83 7.69
CA ALA A 54 0.24 -4.04 8.20
C ALA A 54 0.01 -3.97 9.71
N VAL A 55 1.02 -3.50 10.46
CA VAL A 55 0.92 -3.25 11.90
C VAL A 55 -0.17 -2.22 12.21
N LEU A 56 -0.20 -1.09 11.51
CA LEU A 56 -1.21 -0.05 11.69
C LEU A 56 -2.63 -0.52 11.37
N ALA A 57 -2.78 -1.42 10.40
CA ALA A 57 -4.06 -2.00 10.00
C ALA A 57 -4.48 -3.21 10.85
N GLY A 58 -3.65 -3.65 11.81
CA GLY A 58 -3.93 -4.82 12.64
C GLY A 58 -3.94 -6.14 11.87
N VAL A 59 -3.29 -6.19 10.70
CA VAL A 59 -3.17 -7.42 9.89
C VAL A 59 -1.77 -8.01 10.05
N GLY A 60 -1.67 -9.34 10.02
CA GLY A 60 -0.39 -10.02 10.12
C GLY A 60 0.56 -9.59 9.01
N ALA A 61 1.85 -9.41 9.34
CA ALA A 61 2.89 -9.05 8.37
C ALA A 61 3.01 -10.06 7.20
N SER A 62 2.55 -11.30 7.42
CA SER A 62 2.42 -12.37 6.42
C SER A 62 1.42 -12.07 5.30
N TRP A 63 0.60 -11.03 5.42
CA TRP A 63 -0.21 -10.51 4.30
C TRP A 63 0.65 -9.92 3.18
N TYR A 64 1.89 -9.49 3.50
CA TYR A 64 2.76 -8.81 2.55
C TYR A 64 3.67 -9.71 1.69
N GLN A 65 3.84 -10.98 2.04
CA GLN A 65 4.58 -11.93 1.17
C GLN A 65 3.81 -12.24 -0.13
N TRP A 66 2.50 -11.98 -0.17
CA TRP A 66 1.62 -12.31 -1.30
C TRP A 66 1.12 -11.09 -2.08
N LEU A 67 1.68 -9.88 -1.85
CA LEU A 67 1.29 -8.62 -2.52
C LEU A 67 2.48 -7.83 -3.12
#